data_AF-A0A067MSP1-F1
#
_entry.id   AF-A0A067MSP1-F1
#
_cell.length_a   1.000
_cell.length_b   1.000
_cell.length_c   1.000
_cell.angle_alpha   90.00
_cell.angle_beta   90.00
_cell.angle_gamma   90.00
#
_symmetry.space_group_name_H-M   'P 1'
#
loop_
_entity.id
_entity.type
_entity.pdbx_description
1 polymer ?
#
loop_
_entity_poly.entity_id
_entity_poly.type
_entity_poly.pdbx_seq_one_letter_code
_entity_poly.pdbx_strand_id
1 'polypeptide(L)' 'MAEQQGHPLSRLNMYTQTFHPRLEIEWREERFALDFAAGFTLHGRDFIGRGTTRIGAKNAAAERALEYLAQLGQI' A
#
# COMPACT_ATOMS: atom_id res chain seq x y z
N MET A 1 -0.42 -23.91 7.65
CA MET A 1 0.42 -22.79 7.19
C MET A 1 -0.19 -22.31 5.89
N ALA A 2 -1.16 -21.40 5.96
CA ALA A 2 -2.05 -21.10 4.83
C ALA A 2 -1.93 -19.64 4.41
N GLU A 3 -1.66 -19.45 3.11
CA GLU A 3 -2.17 -18.36 2.28
C GLU A 3 -1.68 -16.93 2.58
N GLN A 4 -0.44 -16.63 2.15
CA GLN A 4 0.02 -15.24 1.95
C GLN A 4 0.34 -14.91 0.49
N GLN A 5 -0.24 -15.65 -0.46
CA GLN A 5 -0.12 -15.36 -1.90
C GLN A 5 -1.39 -14.65 -2.38
N GLY A 6 -1.42 -13.31 -2.33
CA GLY A 6 -2.52 -12.54 -2.92
C GLY A 6 -2.78 -11.15 -2.34
N HIS A 7 -2.12 -10.76 -1.24
CA HIS A 7 -2.42 -9.46 -0.63
C HIS A 7 -1.80 -8.28 -1.42
N PRO A 8 -2.56 -7.19 -1.67
CA PRO A 8 -2.10 -5.98 -2.34
C PRO A 8 -0.78 -5.43 -1.77
N LEU A 9 -0.63 -5.50 -0.44
CA LEU A 9 0.58 -5.08 0.25
C LEU A 9 1.83 -5.87 -0.16
N SER A 10 1.70 -7.19 -0.29
CA SER A 10 2.80 -8.07 -0.68
C SER A 10 3.24 -7.81 -2.12
N ARG A 11 2.27 -7.57 -3.02
CA ARG A 11 2.54 -7.21 -4.42
C ARG A 11 3.24 -5.86 -4.54
N LEU A 12 2.77 -4.86 -3.78
CA LEU A 12 3.40 -3.54 -3.74
C LEU A 12 4.85 -3.63 -3.23
N ASN A 13 5.08 -4.36 -2.14
CA ASN A 13 6.41 -4.52 -1.56
C ASN A 13 7.39 -5.21 -2.52
N MET A 14 6.93 -6.22 -3.26
CA MET A 14 7.73 -6.91 -4.27
C MET A 14 8.08 -6.00 -5.46
N TYR A 15 7.14 -5.17 -5.91
CA TYR A 15 7.37 -4.19 -6.99
C TYR A 15 8.43 -3.16 -6.58
N THR A 16 8.30 -2.57 -5.38
CA THR A 16 9.26 -1.57 -4.90
C THR A 16 10.65 -2.16 -4.72
N GLN A 17 10.79 -3.39 -4.21
CA GLN A 17 12.10 -4.05 -4.13
C GLN A 17 12.73 -4.31 -5.51
N THR A 18 11.92 -4.62 -6.52
CA THR A 18 12.41 -4.95 -7.87
C THR A 18 12.78 -3.72 -8.68
N PHE A 19 11.92 -2.69 -8.70
CA PHE A 19 12.05 -1.56 -9.62
C PHE A 19 12.56 -0.28 -8.96
N HIS A 20 12.39 -0.16 -7.65
CA HIS A 20 12.80 1.03 -6.90
C HIS A 20 13.41 0.65 -5.54
N PRO A 21 14.56 -0.05 -5.51
CA PRO A 21 15.15 -0.59 -4.28
C PRO A 21 15.56 0.48 -3.25
N ARG A 22 15.56 1.76 -3.63
CA ARG A 22 15.81 2.92 -2.75
C ARG A 22 14.53 3.67 -2.34
N LEU A 23 13.36 3.24 -2.81
CA LEU A 23 12.10 3.84 -2.43
C LEU A 23 11.72 3.34 -1.03
N GLU A 24 11.95 4.19 -0.04
CA GLU A 24 11.51 3.95 1.32
C GLU A 24 10.00 4.25 1.42
N ILE A 25 9.18 3.21 1.57
CA ILE A 25 7.74 3.38 1.79
C ILE A 25 7.55 3.80 3.25
N GLU A 26 7.51 5.10 3.50
CA GLU A 26 7.15 5.64 4.80
C GLU A 26 5.63 5.53 5.00
N TRP A 27 5.23 4.59 5.86
CA TRP A 27 3.83 4.44 6.26
C TRP A 27 3.49 5.44 7.36
N ARG A 28 2.51 6.31 7.09
CA ARG A 28 1.85 7.12 8.11
C ARG A 28 0.59 6.42 8.56
N GLU A 29 0.54 6.05 9.84
CA GLU A 29 -0.61 5.37 10.45
C GLU A 29 -1.28 6.30 11.47
N GLU A 30 -2.56 6.60 11.27
CA GLU A 30 -3.39 7.29 12.25
C GLU A 30 -4.49 6.35 12.74
N ARG A 31 -4.65 6.28 14.07
CA ARG A 31 -5.72 5.50 14.70
C ARG A 31 -6.85 6.44 15.10
N PHE A 32 -8.01 6.24 14.50
CA PHE A 32 -9.26 6.87 14.90
C PHE A 32 -10.03 5.95 15.85
N ALA A 33 -11.08 6.46 16.48
CA ALA A 33 -11.82 5.74 17.52
C ALA A 33 -12.39 4.37 17.05
N LEU A 34 -12.70 4.22 15.76
CA LEU A 34 -13.27 3.01 15.16
C LEU A 34 -12.53 2.52 13.91
N ASP A 35 -11.57 3.30 13.40
CA ASP A 35 -10.91 3.04 12.11
C ASP A 35 -9.40 3.30 12.19
N PHE A 36 -8.66 2.65 11.30
CA PHE A 36 -7.27 2.93 11.03
C PHE A 36 -7.17 3.62 9.66
N ALA A 37 -6.35 4.66 9.59
CA ALA A 37 -5.86 5.19 8.33
C ALA A 37 -4.39 4.82 8.18
N ALA A 38 -4.02 4.37 6.99
CA ALA A 38 -2.63 4.15 6.62
C ALA A 38 -2.40 4.79 5.26
N GLY A 39 -1.27 5.46 5.10
CA GLY A 39 -0.89 6.00 3.80
C GLY A 39 0.60 6.03 3.58
N PHE A 40 0.99 6.15 2.32
CA PHE A 40 2.37 6.24 1.89
C PHE A 40 2.47 7.08 0.61
N THR A 41 3.66 7.59 0.34
CA THR A 41 3.94 8.38 -0.86
C THR A 41 4.64 7.50 -1.90
N LEU A 42 4.13 7.50 -3.14
CA LEU A 42 4.73 6.81 -4.28
C LEU A 42 4.69 7.73 -5.51
N HIS A 43 5.82 7.89 -6.21
CA HIS A 43 5.98 8.84 -7.32
C HIS A 43 5.53 10.28 -6.99
N GLY A 44 5.74 10.74 -5.75
CA GLY A 44 5.31 12.07 -5.30
C GLY A 44 3.80 12.23 -5.11
N ARG A 45 3.04 11.13 -5.14
CA ARG A 45 1.60 11.10 -4.87
C ARG A 45 1.32 10.32 -3.59
N ASP A 46 0.48 10.89 -2.74
CA ASP A 46 0.07 10.25 -1.48
C ASP A 46 -1.11 9.30 -1.72
N PHE A 47 -0.94 8.06 -1.25
CA PHE A 47 -1.95 7.02 -1.27
C PHE A 47 -2.40 6.76 0.15
N ILE A 48 -3.67 7.05 0.45
CA ILE A 48 -4.26 6.88 1.77
C ILE A 48 -5.41 5.88 1.68
N GLY A 49 -5.35 4.87 2.54
CA GLY A 49 -6.37 3.86 2.74
C GLY A 49 -6.92 3.91 4.17
N ARG A 50 -8.20 3.54 4.31
CA ARG A 50 -8.87 3.43 5.60
C ARG A 50 -9.43 2.02 5.77
N GLY A 51 -9.46 1.53 7.00
CA GLY A 51 -10.07 0.25 7.31
C GLY A 51 -10.23 0.03 8.81
N THR A 52 -11.07 -0.94 9.17
CA THR A 52 -11.34 -1.31 10.57
C THR A 52 -10.13 -1.98 11.25
N THR A 53 -9.10 -2.36 10.48
CA THR A 53 -7.84 -2.92 10.96
C THR A 53 -6.64 -2.22 10.31
N ARG A 54 -5.48 -2.21 10.99
CA ARG A 54 -4.23 -1.68 10.43
C ARG A 54 -3.89 -2.29 9.07
N ILE A 55 -4.02 -3.62 8.95
CA ILE A 55 -3.75 -4.35 7.71
C ILE A 55 -4.76 -3.97 6.63
N GLY A 56 -6.04 -3.83 6.98
CA GLY A 56 -7.09 -3.36 6.06
C GLY A 56 -6.81 -1.97 5.51
N ALA A 57 -6.40 -1.03 6.38
CA ALA A 57 -6.03 0.32 5.98
C ALA A 57 -4.82 0.34 5.02
N LYS A 58 -3.79 -0.45 5.32
CA LYS A 58 -2.60 -0.58 4.45
C LYS A 58 -2.94 -1.24 3.11
N ASN A 59 -3.80 -2.27 3.10
CA ASN A 59 -4.26 -2.91 1.87
C ASN A 59 -5.07 -1.94 1.00
N ALA A 60 -5.97 -1.15 1.59
CA ALA A 60 -6.74 -0.14 0.86
C ALA A 60 -5.85 0.95 0.24
N ALA A 61 -4.76 1.34 0.93
CA ALA A 61 -3.78 2.27 0.39
C ALA A 61 -2.99 1.64 -0.77
N ALA A 62 -2.56 0.38 -0.61
CA ALA A 62 -1.82 -0.37 -1.62
C ALA A 62 -2.66 -0.65 -2.87
N GLU A 63 -3.96 -0.93 -2.73
CA GLU A 63 -4.89 -1.13 -3.85
C GLU A 63 -4.93 0.10 -4.75
N ARG A 64 -5.11 1.29 -4.18
CA ARG A 64 -5.10 2.56 -4.93
C ARG A 64 -3.78 2.84 -5.62
N ALA A 65 -2.67 2.46 -4.99
CA ALA A 65 -1.36 2.61 -5.61
C ALA A 65 -1.14 1.62 -6.75
N LEU A 66 -1.62 0.38 -6.63
CA LEU A 66 -1.58 -0.60 -7.72
C LEU A 66 -2.45 -0.16 -8.89
N GLU A 67 -3.66 0.36 -8.64
CA GLU A 67 -4.52 0.94 -9.69
C GLU A 67 -3.80 2.09 -10.41
N TYR A 68 -3.09 2.95 -9.67
CA TYR A 68 -2.31 4.04 -10.25
C TYR A 68 -1.14 3.53 -11.09
N LEU A 69 -0.40 2.53 -10.62
CA LEU A 69 0.69 1.91 -11.38
C LEU A 69 0.19 1.21 -12.66
N ALA A 70 -0.97 0.56 -12.60
CA ALA A 70 -1.62 -0.06 -13.76
C ALA A 70 -2.05 1.00 -14.79
N GLN A 71 -2.59 2.14 -14.34
CA GLN A 71 -2.91 3.27 -15.23
C GLN A 71 -1.68 3.88 -15.88
N LEU A 72 -0.52 3.85 -15.21
CA LEU A 72 0.76 4.28 -15.78
C LEU A 72 1.40 3.22 -16.70
N GLY A 73 0.81 2.03 -16.83
CA GLY A 73 1.37 0.92 -17.62
C GLY A 73 2.67 0.35 -17.04
N GLN A 74 2.92 0.55 -15.74
CA GLN A 74 4.12 0.05 -15.07
C GLN A 74 3.97 -1.37 -14.50
N ILE A 75 2.73 -1.87 -14.44
CA ILE A 75 2.36 -3.24 -14.07
C ILE A 75 1.17 -3.73 -14.89
#